data_AF-A0A2G5SW77-F1
#
_entry.id   AF-A0A2G5SW77-F1
#
_cell.length_a   1.000
_cell.length_b   1.000
_cell.length_c   1.000
_cell.angle_alpha   90.00
_cell.angle_beta   90.00
_cell.angle_gamma   90.00
#
_symmetry.space_group_name_H-M   'P 1'
#
loop_
_entity.id
_entity.type
_entity.pdbx_description
1 polymer ?
#
loop_
_entity_poly.entity_id
_entity_poly.type
_entity_poly.pdbx_seq_one_letter_code
_entity_poly.pdbx_strand_id
1 'polypeptide(L)'
;MFITKSNREYHREIKVMEHEFDMRTQDIRFETALKFERQLNTRRNIVNKINVKLGGINYEVESPTRIIIGLETSQNSTMRDGLICVGFSAKIGFFKLPFQKCKDFVVLRRF
;
A
#
# COMPACT_ATOMS: atom_id res chain seq x y z
N MET A 1 5.83 7.15 -10.91
CA MET A 1 6.78 6.82 -9.82
C MET A 1 7.42 8.12 -9.38
N PHE A 2 7.56 8.35 -8.08
CA PHE A 2 8.16 9.56 -7.52
C PHE A 2 9.46 9.20 -6.80
N ILE A 3 10.47 10.06 -6.94
CA ILE A 3 11.70 9.99 -6.16
C ILE A 3 11.73 11.22 -5.26
N THR A 4 11.68 11.01 -3.95
CA THR A 4 11.58 12.08 -2.95
C THR A 4 12.87 12.21 -2.15
N LYS A 5 13.24 13.43 -1.77
CA LYS A 5 14.40 13.69 -0.90
C LYS A 5 14.07 13.28 0.53
N SER A 6 14.95 12.54 1.20
CA SER A 6 14.66 11.99 2.55
C SER A 6 14.44 13.02 3.65
N ASN A 7 14.84 14.27 3.45
CA ASN A 7 14.68 15.33 4.44
C ASN A 7 13.32 16.05 4.37
N ARG A 8 12.41 15.61 3.50
CA ARG A 8 11.05 16.17 3.38
C ARG A 8 10.01 15.04 3.39
N GLU A 9 8.97 15.21 4.18
CA GLU A 9 7.89 14.21 4.37
C GLU A 9 6.77 14.37 3.33
N TYR A 10 7.12 14.37 2.04
CA TYR A 10 6.16 14.47 0.94
C TYR A 10 5.23 13.26 0.81
N HIS A 11 5.54 12.17 1.51
CA HIS A 11 4.81 10.92 1.40
C HIS A 11 3.31 11.08 1.67
N ARG A 12 2.95 11.85 2.70
CA ARG A 12 1.54 12.06 3.07
C ARG A 12 0.80 12.86 2.01
N GLU A 13 1.40 13.94 1.54
CA GLU A 13 0.83 14.83 0.52
C GLU A 13 0.62 14.07 -0.80
N ILE A 14 1.62 13.31 -1.26
CA ILE A 14 1.50 12.46 -2.44
C ILE A 14 0.35 11.46 -2.28
N LYS A 15 0.12 10.90 -1.08
CA LYS A 15 -0.97 9.97 -0.82
C LYS A 15 -2.36 10.61 -0.81
N VAL A 16 -2.47 11.88 -0.43
CA VAL A 16 -3.71 12.64 -0.55
C VAL A 16 -4.01 12.89 -2.03
N MET A 17 -3.01 13.33 -2.80
CA MET A 17 -3.16 13.54 -4.25
C MET A 17 -3.43 12.22 -5.00
N GLU A 18 -2.84 11.10 -4.55
CA GLU A 18 -3.13 9.76 -5.08
C GLU A 18 -4.64 9.46 -5.07
N HIS A 19 -5.32 9.87 -4.00
CA HIS A 19 -6.75 9.69 -3.83
C HIS A 19 -7.56 10.69 -4.64
N GLU A 20 -7.17 11.97 -4.63
CA GLU A 20 -7.87 13.04 -5.34
C GLU A 20 -7.89 12.81 -6.86
N PHE A 21 -6.77 12.35 -7.44
CA PHE A 21 -6.62 12.17 -8.88
C PHE A 21 -6.81 10.71 -9.35
N ASP A 22 -7.20 9.80 -8.45
CA ASP A 22 -7.30 8.34 -8.70
C ASP A 22 -6.07 7.76 -9.45
N MET A 23 -4.88 8.22 -9.08
CA MET A 23 -3.63 7.81 -9.70
C MET A 23 -2.93 6.77 -8.85
N ARG A 24 -2.42 5.67 -9.41
CA ARG A 24 -1.57 4.73 -8.63
C ARG A 24 -0.14 5.23 -8.58
N THR A 25 0.34 5.61 -7.40
CA THR A 25 1.72 6.12 -7.24
C THR A 25 2.64 5.13 -6.54
N GLN A 26 3.94 5.22 -6.80
CA GLN A 26 4.99 4.54 -6.05
C GLN A 26 6.08 5.56 -5.73
N ASP A 27 6.33 5.77 -4.44
CA ASP A 27 7.32 6.69 -3.91
C ASP A 27 8.58 5.91 -3.49
N ILE A 28 9.75 6.48 -3.78
CA ILE A 28 11.08 5.93 -3.49
C ILE A 28 11.94 7.07 -2.94
N ARG A 29 12.67 6.82 -1.84
CA ARG A 29 13.64 7.79 -1.32
C ARG A 29 14.84 7.93 -2.25
N PHE A 30 15.35 9.14 -2.39
CA PHE A 30 16.48 9.45 -3.26
C PHE A 30 17.71 8.54 -2.99
N GLU A 31 18.05 8.30 -1.73
CA GLU A 31 19.17 7.45 -1.32
C GLU A 31 18.95 5.98 -1.71
N THR A 32 17.69 5.53 -1.70
CA THR A 32 17.30 4.20 -2.18
C THR A 32 17.40 4.13 -3.70
N ALA A 33 17.03 5.20 -4.41
CA ALA A 33 17.16 5.29 -5.86
C ALA A 33 18.63 5.27 -6.30
N LEU A 34 19.53 5.95 -5.58
CA LEU A 34 20.97 5.95 -5.86
C LEU A 34 21.59 4.54 -5.73
N LYS A 35 21.09 3.72 -4.80
CA LYS A 35 21.59 2.36 -4.56
C LYS A 35 20.79 1.29 -5.31
N PHE A 36 19.84 1.70 -6.16
CA PHE A 36 18.84 0.82 -6.74
C PHE A 36 19.45 -0.36 -7.50
N GLU A 37 20.47 -0.13 -8.33
CA GLU A 37 21.12 -1.18 -9.12
C GLU A 37 21.72 -2.30 -8.25
N ARG A 38 22.31 -1.93 -7.11
CA ARG A 38 22.99 -2.85 -6.19
C ARG A 38 22.03 -3.56 -5.25
N GLN A 39 20.80 -3.07 -5.11
CA GLN A 39 19.80 -3.60 -4.18
C GLN A 39 18.77 -4.47 -4.89
N LEU A 40 19.15 -5.70 -5.25
CA LEU A 40 18.28 -6.66 -5.94
C LEU A 40 16.92 -6.87 -5.23
N ASN A 41 16.92 -6.96 -3.91
CA ASN A 41 15.69 -7.12 -3.12
C ASN A 41 14.77 -5.89 -3.21
N THR A 42 15.34 -4.68 -3.13
CA THR A 42 14.60 -3.43 -3.26
C THR A 42 13.93 -3.34 -4.63
N ARG A 43 14.66 -3.72 -5.69
CA ARG A 43 14.12 -3.78 -7.06
C ARG A 43 12.94 -4.73 -7.16
N ARG A 44 13.11 -5.96 -6.67
CA ARG A 44 12.04 -6.98 -6.67
C ARG A 44 10.82 -6.51 -5.88
N ASN A 45 11.03 -5.88 -4.73
CA ASN A 45 9.95 -5.32 -3.91
C ASN A 45 9.19 -4.21 -4.64
N ILE A 46 9.88 -3.34 -5.39
CA ILE A 46 9.24 -2.30 -6.20
C ILE A 46 8.38 -2.90 -7.29
N VAL A 47 8.91 -3.87 -8.05
CA VAL A 47 8.16 -4.58 -9.10
C VAL A 47 6.93 -5.27 -8.51
N ASN A 48 7.11 -6.03 -7.42
CA ASN A 48 6.02 -6.73 -6.74
C ASN A 48 4.93 -5.77 -6.23
N LYS A 49 5.31 -4.60 -5.70
CA LYS A 49 4.35 -3.57 -5.25
C LYS A 49 3.60 -2.93 -6.42
N ILE A 50 4.28 -2.67 -7.54
CA ILE A 50 3.65 -2.13 -8.75
C ILE A 50 2.65 -3.14 -9.32
N ASN A 51 3.05 -4.41 -9.44
CA ASN A 51 2.19 -5.47 -9.96
C ASN A 51 0.87 -5.54 -9.18
N VAL A 52 0.95 -5.62 -7.85
CA VAL A 52 -0.26 -5.65 -6.99
C VAL A 52 -1.09 -4.37 -7.09
N LYS A 53 -0.47 -3.21 -7.24
CA LYS A 53 -1.19 -1.93 -7.42
C LYS A 53 -1.99 -1.88 -8.72
N LEU A 54 -1.51 -2.54 -9.76
CA LEU A 54 -2.19 -2.70 -11.05
C LEU A 54 -3.17 -3.89 -11.04
N GLY A 55 -3.35 -4.54 -9.89
CA GLY A 55 -4.23 -5.68 -9.71
C GLY A 55 -3.57 -7.03 -9.98
N GLY A 56 -2.29 -7.10 -10.36
CA GLY A 56 -1.59 -8.37 -10.53
C GLY A 56 -1.44 -9.17 -9.23
N ILE A 57 -1.19 -10.47 -9.36
CA ILE A 57 -0.92 -11.39 -8.25
C ILE A 57 0.52 -11.88 -8.41
N ASN A 58 1.37 -11.71 -7.39
CA ASN A 58 2.79 -12.10 -7.47
C ASN A 58 3.00 -13.59 -7.19
N TYR A 59 2.14 -14.18 -6.36
CA TYR A 59 2.25 -15.56 -5.92
C TYR A 59 0.85 -16.15 -5.82
N GLU A 60 0.68 -17.32 -6.39
CA GLU A 60 -0.48 -18.15 -6.13
C GLU A 60 -0.15 -19.04 -4.93
N VAL A 61 -0.99 -18.96 -3.91
CA VAL A 61 -1.00 -19.90 -2.80
C VAL A 61 -2.20 -20.79 -3.06
N GLU A 62 -2.03 -22.11 -2.92
CA GLU A 62 -3.11 -23.09 -3.10
C GLU A 62 -4.40 -22.56 -2.47
N SER A 63 -5.40 -22.38 -3.32
CA SER A 63 -6.60 -21.64 -2.95
C SER A 63 -7.46 -22.53 -2.04
N PRO A 64 -7.65 -22.20 -0.76
CA PRO A 64 -8.67 -22.88 0.01
C PRO A 64 -10.04 -22.54 -0.58
N THR A 65 -10.98 -23.47 -0.54
CA THR A 65 -12.42 -23.27 -0.85
C THR A 65 -13.12 -22.33 0.15
N ARG A 66 -12.36 -21.43 0.79
CA ARG A 66 -12.75 -20.62 1.94
C ARG A 66 -12.49 -19.16 1.64
N ILE A 67 -13.35 -18.30 2.14
CA ILE A 67 -13.15 -16.86 2.15
C ILE A 67 -12.17 -16.53 3.26
N ILE A 68 -11.16 -15.71 2.96
CA ILE A 68 -10.20 -15.20 3.95
C ILE A 68 -10.45 -13.70 4.11
N ILE A 69 -10.75 -13.28 5.35
CA ILE A 69 -10.95 -11.87 5.71
C ILE A 69 -9.94 -11.51 6.80
N GLY A 70 -9.15 -10.47 6.56
CA GLY A 70 -8.28 -9.84 7.55
C GLY A 70 -8.88 -8.50 7.97
N LEU A 71 -8.90 -8.25 9.29
CA LEU A 71 -9.35 -7.00 9.91
C LEU A 71 -8.21 -6.44 10.76
N GLU A 72 -7.98 -5.14 10.67
CA GLU A 72 -6.99 -4.42 11.47
C GLU A 72 -7.59 -3.13 12.01
N THR A 73 -7.23 -2.77 13.23
CA THR A 73 -7.54 -1.45 13.80
C THR A 73 -6.26 -0.63 13.95
N SER A 74 -6.34 0.65 13.61
CA SER A 74 -5.26 1.62 13.81
C SER A 74 -5.75 2.73 14.72
N GLN A 75 -4.98 3.00 15.77
CA GLN A 75 -5.25 4.06 16.73
C GLN A 75 -4.11 5.08 16.63
N ASN A 76 -4.47 6.36 16.46
CA ASN A 76 -3.49 7.44 16.48
C ASN A 76 -3.69 8.25 17.78
N SER A 77 -2.74 8.12 18.70
CA SER A 77 -2.73 8.80 20.00
C SER A 77 -2.76 10.33 19.91
N THR A 78 -2.51 10.89 18.72
CA THR A 78 -2.55 12.33 18.46
C THR A 78 -3.98 12.88 18.26
N MET A 79 -4.96 12.03 17.95
CA MET A 79 -6.36 12.46 17.79
C MET A 79 -7.05 12.40 19.15
N ARG A 80 -7.46 13.57 19.67
CA ARG A 80 -7.89 13.78 21.06
C ARG A 80 -9.13 13.00 21.52
N ASP A 81 -9.82 12.28 20.63
CA ASP A 81 -11.08 11.57 20.94
C ASP A 81 -11.05 10.05 20.71
N GLY A 82 -9.86 9.43 20.65
CA GLY A 82 -9.78 7.96 20.58
C GLY A 82 -10.35 7.36 19.30
N LEU A 83 -10.33 8.11 18.20
CA LEU A 83 -10.74 7.65 16.87
C LEU A 83 -9.96 6.40 16.47
N ILE A 84 -10.70 5.32 16.20
CA ILE A 84 -10.17 4.03 15.75
C ILE A 84 -10.49 3.88 14.26
N CYS A 85 -9.45 3.82 13.43
CA CYS A 85 -9.60 3.47 12.02
C CYS A 85 -9.66 1.95 11.89
N VAL A 86 -10.65 1.42 11.18
CA VAL A 86 -10.75 -0.02 10.89
C VAL A 86 -10.46 -0.25 9.41
N GLY A 87 -9.45 -1.05 9.11
CA GLY A 87 -9.14 -1.53 7.76
C GLY A 87 -9.55 -2.99 7.60
N PHE A 88 -10.06 -3.35 6.42
CA PHE A 88 -10.34 -4.74 6.08
C PHE A 88 -9.77 -5.12 4.72
N SER A 89 -9.46 -6.39 4.55
CA SER A 89 -9.06 -6.98 3.27
C SER A 89 -9.69 -8.36 3.15
N ALA A 90 -10.29 -8.68 2.00
CA ALA A 90 -10.92 -9.96 1.75
C ALA A 90 -10.40 -10.60 0.46
N LYS A 91 -10.14 -11.90 0.51
CA LYS A 91 -9.91 -12.75 -0.67
C LYS A 91 -11.04 -13.77 -0.75
N ILE A 92 -11.83 -13.71 -1.82
CA ILE A 92 -12.89 -14.67 -2.12
C ILE A 92 -12.34 -15.63 -3.19
N GLY A 93 -12.45 -16.93 -2.95
CA GLY A 93 -12.10 -17.94 -3.95
C GLY A 93 -12.92 -17.70 -5.23
N PHE A 94 -12.24 -17.66 -6.37
CA PHE A 94 -12.79 -17.44 -7.73
C PHE A 94 -13.29 -16.05 -8.14
N PHE A 95 -13.44 -15.06 -7.26
CA PHE A 95 -13.82 -13.71 -7.67
C PHE A 95 -12.99 -12.62 -6.96
N LYS A 96 -12.33 -11.81 -7.78
CA LYS A 96 -11.48 -10.71 -7.34
C LYS A 96 -12.37 -9.50 -7.04
N LEU A 97 -12.66 -9.25 -5.77
CA LEU A 97 -13.25 -7.97 -5.41
C LEU A 97 -12.22 -6.87 -5.67
N PRO A 98 -12.62 -5.73 -6.27
CA PRO A 98 -11.77 -4.56 -6.27
C PRO A 98 -11.45 -4.22 -4.82
N PHE A 99 -10.17 -3.98 -4.54
CA PHE A 99 -9.73 -3.43 -3.26
C PHE A 99 -10.33 -2.01 -3.15
N GLN A 100 -11.55 -1.92 -2.65
CA GLN A 100 -12.20 -0.67 -2.32
C GLN A 100 -11.48 -0.18 -1.05
N LYS A 101 -10.43 0.64 -1.23
CA LYS A 101 -10.02 1.53 -0.15
C LYS A 101 -11.32 2.25 0.26
N CYS A 102 -11.71 2.16 1.53
CA CYS A 102 -12.69 3.07 2.10
C CYS A 102 -12.35 4.48 1.59
N LYS A 103 -13.34 5.16 1.04
CA LYS A 103 -13.24 6.49 0.41
C LYS A 103 -12.81 7.60 1.37
N ASP A 104 -12.47 7.24 2.60
CA ASP A 104 -11.91 8.10 3.62
C ASP A 104 -10.75 7.35 4.28
N PHE A 105 -9.58 7.98 4.22
CA PHE A 105 -8.35 7.68 4.98
C PHE A 105 -7.38 6.60 4.47
N VAL A 106 -6.23 7.15 4.04
CA VAL A 106 -4.90 6.55 3.98
C VAL A 106 -4.48 6.02 5.36
N VAL A 107 -4.21 4.72 5.50
CA VAL A 107 -3.00 4.16 6.12
C VAL A 107 -2.87 2.69 5.68
N LEU A 108 -1.73 2.33 5.09
CA LEU A 108 -1.15 1.00 5.22
C LEU A 108 0.37 1.16 5.19
N ARG A 109 0.97 1.21 6.38
CA ARG A 109 2.40 0.93 6.58
C ARG A 109 2.54 -0.34 7.41
N ARG A 110 3.03 -1.39 6.77
CA ARG A 110 4.13 -2.23 7.27
C ARG A 110 4.83 -2.89 6.08
N PHE A 111 5.94 -2.28 5.67
CA PHE A 111 7.16 -2.93 5.18
C PHE A 111 8.32 -2.23 5.86
#